data_AF-A0A372QTM8-F1
#
_entry.id   AF-A0A372QTM8-F1
#
_cell.length_a   1.000
_cell.length_b   1.000
_cell.length_c   1.000
_cell.angle_alpha   90.00
_cell.angle_beta   90.00
_cell.angle_gamma   90.00
#
_symmetry.space_group_name_H-M   'P 1'
#
loop_
_entity.id
_entity.type
_entity.pdbx_description
1 polymer ?
#
loop_
_entity_poly.entity_id
_entity_poly.type
_entity_poly.pdbx_seq_one_letter_code
_entity_poly.pdbx_strand_id
1 'polypeptide(L)'
;MPRSKVTPMTKTVNIPRGGKIVVRTEPHMHGTLVAITIGFPFRVNHWILRLLTTGSYILDSKTERIDETILAFAAFQNIKNILHASAGASMRNKSTQLTCGTQEKEFLITAVCVRNGTSTKKCAGILLEGLRFDKFLPSYKNICNNLGIKPSKDAFEFAVYDAIRFVQNKLAVVVTGRVSITKDKFDDFTKNLANKLPEYHVSKVSSSPRTVPLQEGKHTEYSSIHVSGLEGVFLYEYIKGSIPAIALFISDSNLWFPAHMENKVYNLSDKARITRFAQRVMRKFGSMDPLGGYLFEAAVNCWVSTSVLTLKQPSITESTITAKIQKLLWS
;
A
#
# COMPACT_ATOMS: atom_id res chain seq x y z
N MET A 1 18.10 -15.26 -30.00
CA MET A 1 18.91 -14.80 -28.85
C MET A 1 18.34 -15.41 -27.56
N PRO A 2 19.13 -16.13 -26.76
CA PRO A 2 18.68 -16.63 -25.46
C PRO A 2 18.38 -15.44 -24.52
N ARG A 3 17.16 -15.37 -23.97
CA ARG A 3 16.80 -14.36 -22.97
C ARG A 3 17.65 -14.63 -21.73
N SER A 4 18.48 -13.66 -21.33
CA SER A 4 19.24 -13.78 -20.08
C SER A 4 18.28 -14.05 -18.92
N LYS A 5 18.57 -15.09 -18.13
CA LYS A 5 17.85 -15.39 -16.89
C LYS A 5 18.17 -14.26 -15.92
N VAL A 6 17.24 -13.32 -15.77
CA VAL A 6 17.33 -12.32 -14.70
C VAL A 6 16.94 -13.04 -13.41
N THR A 7 17.84 -13.09 -12.44
CA THR A 7 17.57 -13.69 -11.12
C THR A 7 16.85 -12.66 -10.25
N PRO A 8 15.84 -13.05 -9.44
CA PRO A 8 15.26 -12.14 -8.46
C PRO A 8 16.36 -11.63 -7.53
N MET A 9 16.42 -10.31 -7.34
CA MET A 9 17.34 -9.71 -6.38
C MET A 9 16.53 -9.28 -5.16
N THR A 10 16.97 -9.68 -3.98
CA THR A 10 16.45 -9.16 -2.71
C THR A 10 17.64 -8.63 -1.92
N LYS A 11 17.60 -7.36 -1.54
CA LYS A 11 18.57 -6.79 -0.60
C LYS A 11 17.82 -6.06 0.49
N THR A 12 18.15 -6.41 1.71
CA THR A 12 17.74 -5.64 2.89
C THR A 12 18.87 -4.69 3.21
N VAL A 13 18.58 -3.40 3.23
CA VAL A 13 19.52 -2.37 3.66
C VAL A 13 18.97 -1.71 4.91
N ASN A 14 19.75 -1.75 5.98
CA ASN A 14 19.46 -0.99 7.18
C ASN A 14 19.70 0.49 6.87
N ILE A 15 18.72 1.32 7.19
CA ILE A 15 18.87 2.76 7.08
C ILE A 15 19.70 3.20 8.31
N PRO A 16 20.75 4.05 8.15
CA PRO A 16 21.58 4.54 9.26
C PRO A 16 20.79 5.24 10.38
N ARG A 17 19.56 5.66 10.10
CA ARG A 17 18.63 6.36 11.01
C ARG A 17 17.42 5.49 11.40
N GLY A 18 17.58 4.17 11.22
CA GLY A 18 16.63 3.09 11.49
C GLY A 18 15.57 2.88 10.40
N GLY A 19 15.02 1.66 10.34
CA GLY A 19 14.19 1.16 9.23
C GLY A 19 14.92 0.15 8.34
N LYS A 20 14.16 -0.56 7.50
CA LYS A 20 14.66 -1.61 6.59
C LYS A 20 14.17 -1.35 5.18
N ILE A 21 15.06 -1.01 4.25
CA ILE A 21 14.73 -0.97 2.82
C ILE A 21 14.83 -2.41 2.31
N VAL A 22 13.70 -3.00 1.91
CA VAL A 22 13.67 -4.36 1.32
C VAL A 22 13.34 -4.24 -0.15
N VAL A 23 14.38 -4.02 -0.97
CA VAL A 23 14.17 -3.94 -2.40
C VAL A 23 14.11 -5.35 -2.98
N ARG A 24 13.00 -5.66 -3.63
CA ARG A 24 12.80 -6.90 -4.39
C ARG A 24 12.64 -6.57 -5.87
N THR A 25 13.08 -7.46 -6.73
CA THR A 25 12.77 -7.38 -8.17
C THR A 25 12.29 -8.75 -8.62
N GLU A 26 11.18 -8.80 -9.36
CA GLU A 26 10.65 -10.05 -9.88
C GLU A 26 10.87 -10.12 -11.39
N PRO A 27 11.69 -11.09 -11.87
CA PRO A 27 12.16 -11.10 -13.25
C PRO A 27 11.13 -11.58 -14.28
N HIS A 28 10.04 -12.21 -13.83
CA HIS A 28 9.10 -12.93 -14.69
C HIS A 28 7.83 -12.15 -15.06
N MET A 29 7.69 -10.89 -14.64
CA MET A 29 6.56 -10.08 -15.08
C MET A 29 6.76 -9.50 -16.47
N HIS A 30 5.83 -9.82 -17.36
CA HIS A 30 5.62 -9.12 -18.63
C HIS A 30 4.91 -7.78 -18.39
N GLY A 31 5.58 -6.85 -17.71
CA GLY A 31 5.10 -5.50 -17.45
C GLY A 31 6.07 -4.45 -17.98
N THR A 32 5.54 -3.30 -18.41
CA THR A 32 6.30 -2.06 -18.71
C THR A 32 6.43 -1.15 -17.49
N LEU A 33 5.86 -1.57 -16.36
CA LEU A 33 5.75 -0.80 -15.12
C LEU A 33 6.36 -1.54 -13.94
N VAL A 34 6.63 -0.76 -12.89
CA VAL A 34 7.17 -1.19 -11.59
C VAL A 34 6.38 -0.45 -10.52
N ALA A 35 5.98 -1.15 -9.46
CA ALA A 35 5.34 -0.58 -8.29
C ALA A 35 6.38 -0.41 -7.18
N ILE A 36 6.36 0.74 -6.51
CA ILE A 36 7.25 1.07 -5.40
C ILE A 36 6.35 1.41 -4.23
N THR A 37 6.35 0.54 -3.23
CA THR A 37 5.52 0.64 -2.05
C THR A 37 6.38 1.02 -0.86
N ILE A 38 6.02 2.09 -0.18
CA ILE A 38 6.52 2.36 1.17
C ILE A 38 5.44 1.96 2.18
N GLY A 39 5.85 1.37 3.30
CA GLY A 39 4.96 0.96 4.36
C GLY A 39 5.60 1.12 5.73
N PHE A 40 4.81 1.56 6.71
CA PHE A 40 5.25 1.65 8.10
C PHE A 40 4.02 1.51 9.02
N PRO A 41 4.19 1.00 10.26
CA PRO A 41 3.08 0.63 11.14
C PRO A 41 2.44 1.84 11.85
N PHE A 42 2.01 2.83 11.06
CA PHE A 42 1.30 4.01 11.50
C PHE A 42 -0.21 3.76 11.41
N ARG A 43 -0.86 3.73 12.57
CA ARG A 43 -2.28 3.36 12.66
C ARG A 43 -3.14 4.50 12.15
N VAL A 44 -3.87 4.21 11.10
CA VAL A 44 -4.80 5.14 10.45
C VAL A 44 -6.18 4.49 10.38
N ASN A 45 -7.21 5.32 10.39
CA ASN A 45 -8.58 4.88 10.18
C ASN A 45 -8.84 4.76 8.68
N HIS A 46 -9.04 3.53 8.20
CA HIS A 46 -9.18 3.27 6.78
C HIS A 46 -10.45 3.88 6.17
N TRP A 47 -11.53 4.02 6.94
CA TRP A 47 -12.75 4.67 6.48
C TRP A 47 -12.51 6.15 6.22
N ILE A 48 -11.89 6.86 7.17
CA ILE A 48 -11.48 8.26 6.97
C ILE A 48 -10.54 8.37 5.77
N LEU A 49 -9.55 7.49 5.65
CA LEU A 49 -8.60 7.54 4.55
C LEU A 49 -9.32 7.39 3.21
N ARG A 50 -10.24 6.42 3.10
CA ARG A 50 -11.07 6.22 1.91
C ARG A 50 -11.86 7.48 1.57
N LEU A 51 -12.60 8.02 2.54
CA LEU A 51 -13.39 9.25 2.40
C LEU A 51 -12.54 10.42 1.87
N LEU A 52 -11.36 10.62 2.47
CA LEU A 52 -10.40 11.63 2.03
C LEU A 52 -9.90 11.39 0.60
N THR A 53 -9.60 10.15 0.22
CA THR A 53 -9.13 9.80 -1.13
C THR A 53 -10.22 9.88 -2.21
N THR A 54 -11.48 9.65 -1.86
CA THR A 54 -12.62 9.71 -2.79
C THR A 54 -13.29 11.08 -2.82
N GLY A 55 -12.95 11.98 -1.89
CA GLY A 55 -13.61 13.28 -1.75
C GLY A 55 -15.05 13.17 -1.21
N SER A 56 -15.33 12.10 -0.46
CA SER A 56 -16.63 11.89 0.19
C SER A 56 -16.51 12.33 1.66
N TYR A 57 -17.42 13.17 2.15
CA TYR A 57 -17.23 13.87 3.43
C TYR A 57 -18.19 13.45 4.55
N ILE A 58 -18.76 12.25 4.47
CA ILE A 58 -19.68 11.76 5.50
C ILE A 58 -18.91 10.86 6.44
N LEU A 59 -18.80 11.23 7.71
CA LEU A 59 -18.07 10.51 8.74
C LEU A 59 -19.03 9.92 9.77
N ASP A 60 -18.73 8.72 10.29
CA ASP A 60 -19.53 8.09 11.34
C ASP A 60 -19.20 8.68 12.73
N SER A 61 -20.18 8.62 13.62
CA SER A 61 -20.06 8.96 15.03
C SER A 61 -19.02 8.05 15.71
N LYS A 62 -17.99 8.66 16.33
CA LYS A 62 -16.85 8.01 17.02
C LYS A 62 -15.75 7.47 16.11
N THR A 63 -15.17 8.35 15.29
CA THR A 63 -13.98 7.96 14.54
C THR A 63 -12.70 8.19 15.35
N GLU A 64 -12.03 7.10 15.73
CA GLU A 64 -10.69 7.14 16.33
C GLU A 64 -9.62 7.44 15.28
N ARG A 65 -8.46 7.93 15.73
CA ARG A 65 -7.23 8.11 14.89
C ARG A 65 -7.41 9.10 13.74
N ILE A 66 -8.27 10.09 13.91
CA ILE A 66 -8.56 11.08 12.85
C ILE A 66 -7.34 11.93 12.51
N ASP A 67 -6.59 12.40 13.51
CA ASP A 67 -5.45 13.27 13.32
C ASP A 67 -4.29 12.52 12.64
N GLU A 68 -4.05 11.26 13.02
CA GLU A 68 -3.11 10.37 12.35
C GLU A 68 -3.50 10.13 10.90
N THR A 69 -4.79 9.91 10.63
CA THR A 69 -5.26 9.68 9.26
C THR A 69 -5.14 10.92 8.39
N ILE A 70 -5.46 12.11 8.92
CA ILE A 70 -5.30 13.38 8.22
C ILE A 70 -3.81 13.62 7.93
N LEU A 71 -2.92 13.34 8.88
CA LEU A 71 -1.47 13.46 8.68
C LEU A 71 -0.97 12.50 7.59
N ALA A 72 -1.40 11.24 7.61
CA ALA A 72 -1.06 10.24 6.60
C ALA A 72 -1.55 10.67 5.20
N PHE A 73 -2.79 11.17 5.12
CA PHE A 73 -3.36 11.68 3.88
C PHE A 73 -2.63 12.94 3.39
N ALA A 74 -2.20 13.84 4.30
CA ALA A 74 -1.40 15.00 3.94
C ALA A 74 -0.04 14.60 3.34
N ALA A 75 0.60 13.55 3.86
CA ALA A 75 1.82 13.00 3.28
C ALA A 75 1.58 12.45 1.87
N PHE A 76 0.50 11.68 1.68
CA PHE A 76 0.08 11.19 0.37
C PHE A 76 -0.19 12.32 -0.62
N GLN A 77 -0.91 13.37 -0.21
CA GLN A 77 -1.18 14.55 -1.04
C GLN A 77 0.10 15.30 -1.42
N ASN A 78 1.04 15.47 -0.49
CA ASN A 78 2.32 16.09 -0.76
C ASN A 78 3.09 15.32 -1.84
N ILE A 79 3.18 13.99 -1.70
CA ILE A 79 3.80 13.10 -2.69
C ILE A 79 3.06 13.18 -4.04
N LYS A 80 1.72 13.18 -4.01
CA LYS A 80 0.88 13.32 -5.20
C LYS A 80 1.17 14.62 -5.93
N ASN A 81 1.31 15.73 -5.21
CA ASN A 81 1.62 17.02 -5.81
C ASN A 81 3.02 17.03 -6.44
N ILE A 82 4.01 16.36 -5.84
CA ILE A 82 5.35 16.27 -6.45
C ILE A 82 5.33 15.38 -7.70
N LEU A 83 4.66 14.22 -7.64
CA LEU A 83 4.66 13.24 -8.73
C LEU A 83 3.71 13.62 -9.88
N HIS A 84 2.56 14.18 -9.55
CA HIS A 84 1.38 14.27 -10.41
C HIS A 84 0.67 15.65 -10.37
N ALA A 85 1.31 16.74 -9.91
CA ALA A 85 0.70 18.09 -9.98
C ALA A 85 0.26 18.51 -11.39
N SER A 86 0.88 17.94 -12.43
CA SER A 86 0.50 18.17 -13.83
C SER A 86 0.89 16.99 -14.71
N ALA A 87 0.40 17.00 -15.96
CA ALA A 87 0.84 16.05 -16.99
C ALA A 87 2.37 16.12 -17.18
N GLY A 88 2.94 17.34 -17.19
CA GLY A 88 4.38 17.54 -17.27
C GLY A 88 5.14 16.97 -16.07
N ALA A 89 4.61 17.10 -14.85
CA ALA A 89 5.21 16.46 -13.67
C ALA A 89 5.20 14.93 -13.79
N SER A 90 4.06 14.34 -14.19
CA SER A 90 3.91 12.89 -14.38
C SER A 90 4.91 12.36 -15.41
N MET A 91 5.06 13.04 -16.55
CA MET A 91 6.04 12.69 -17.59
C MET A 91 7.49 12.82 -17.10
N ARG A 92 7.85 13.92 -16.42
CA ARG A 92 9.21 14.12 -15.88
C ARG A 92 9.57 13.09 -14.81
N ASN A 93 8.60 12.69 -14.00
CA ASN A 93 8.80 11.71 -12.94
C ASN A 93 8.66 10.28 -13.44
N LYS A 94 8.09 10.08 -14.64
CA LYS A 94 7.77 8.77 -15.22
C LYS A 94 6.90 7.94 -14.28
N SER A 95 6.06 8.62 -13.50
CA SER A 95 5.06 8.05 -12.60
C SER A 95 3.72 8.04 -13.32
N THR A 96 3.02 6.92 -13.28
CA THR A 96 1.72 6.72 -13.93
C THR A 96 0.58 6.68 -12.94
N GLN A 97 0.83 6.25 -11.70
CA GLN A 97 -0.20 6.10 -10.68
C GLN A 97 0.41 6.28 -9.28
N LEU A 98 -0.41 6.78 -8.36
CA LEU A 98 -0.10 6.85 -6.95
C LEU A 98 -1.34 6.46 -6.14
N THR A 99 -1.18 5.51 -5.24
CA THR A 99 -2.24 4.98 -4.37
C THR A 99 -1.76 5.02 -2.92
N CYS A 100 -2.68 5.17 -1.97
CA CYS A 100 -2.42 4.89 -0.57
C CYS A 100 -3.52 4.00 0.01
N GLY A 101 -3.19 3.31 1.09
CA GLY A 101 -4.11 2.38 1.74
C GLY A 101 -3.58 1.91 3.09
N THR A 102 -4.30 0.96 3.67
CA THR A 102 -3.98 0.43 5.01
C THR A 102 -4.07 -1.09 4.99
N GLN A 103 -3.04 -1.78 5.48
CA GLN A 103 -3.05 -3.24 5.59
C GLN A 103 -2.28 -3.71 6.81
N GLU A 104 -2.86 -4.62 7.59
CA GLU A 104 -2.20 -5.21 8.77
C GLU A 104 -1.59 -4.14 9.70
N LYS A 105 -2.33 -3.04 9.94
CA LYS A 105 -1.87 -1.86 10.71
C LYS A 105 -0.71 -1.07 10.08
N GLU A 106 -0.32 -1.35 8.84
CA GLU A 106 0.59 -0.52 8.06
C GLU A 106 -0.18 0.52 7.25
N PHE A 107 0.33 1.75 7.25
CA PHE A 107 -0.03 2.73 6.23
C PHE A 107 0.89 2.55 5.03
N LEU A 108 0.30 2.44 3.84
CA LEU A 108 0.98 2.14 2.59
C LEU A 108 0.83 3.30 1.61
N ILE A 109 1.91 3.62 0.89
CA ILE A 109 1.88 4.48 -0.31
C ILE A 109 2.60 3.75 -1.42
N THR A 110 1.91 3.53 -2.54
CA THR A 110 2.49 2.92 -3.74
C THR A 110 2.51 3.89 -4.90
N ALA A 111 3.70 4.14 -5.46
CA ALA A 111 3.88 4.79 -6.76
C ALA A 111 4.13 3.74 -7.85
N VAL A 112 3.54 3.94 -9.03
CA VAL A 112 3.78 3.11 -10.21
C VAL A 112 4.56 3.91 -11.24
N CYS A 113 5.67 3.35 -11.73
CA CYS A 113 6.55 4.05 -12.66
C CYS A 113 7.03 3.17 -13.82
N VAL A 114 7.59 3.80 -14.85
CA VAL A 114 8.17 3.11 -16.01
C VAL A 114 9.34 2.23 -15.60
N ARG A 115 9.44 1.05 -16.24
CA ARG A 115 10.43 -0.01 -15.99
C ARG A 115 11.89 0.34 -16.33
N ASN A 116 12.48 1.27 -15.58
CA ASN A 116 13.92 1.52 -15.61
C ASN A 116 14.44 1.93 -14.22
N GLY A 117 15.71 1.62 -13.94
CA GLY A 117 16.33 1.88 -12.64
C GLY A 117 16.31 3.36 -12.23
N THR A 118 16.46 4.28 -13.19
CA THR A 118 16.44 5.73 -12.92
C THR A 118 15.07 6.21 -12.42
N SER A 119 13.99 5.78 -13.06
CA SER A 119 12.62 6.13 -12.67
C SER A 119 12.27 5.51 -11.31
N THR A 120 12.72 4.27 -11.11
CA THR A 120 12.55 3.56 -9.84
C THR A 120 13.25 4.31 -8.71
N LYS A 121 14.52 4.70 -8.92
CA LYS A 121 15.31 5.51 -7.97
C LYS A 121 14.66 6.84 -7.67
N LYS A 122 14.20 7.54 -8.70
CA LYS A 122 13.56 8.85 -8.57
C LYS A 122 12.25 8.77 -7.80
N CYS A 123 11.35 7.85 -8.16
CA CYS A 123 10.06 7.70 -7.50
C CYS A 123 10.22 7.25 -6.04
N ALA A 124 11.09 6.26 -5.77
CA ALA A 124 11.40 5.86 -4.39
C ALA A 124 11.99 7.02 -3.58
N GLY A 125 12.88 7.82 -4.16
CA GLY A 125 13.41 9.02 -3.51
C GLY A 125 12.32 10.04 -3.16
N ILE A 126 11.40 10.31 -4.09
CA ILE A 126 10.27 11.23 -3.87
C ILE A 126 9.31 10.71 -2.79
N LEU A 127 9.04 9.40 -2.76
CA LEU A 127 8.23 8.79 -1.70
C LEU A 127 8.83 9.05 -0.31
N LEU A 128 10.15 8.85 -0.16
CA LEU A 128 10.85 9.06 1.10
C LEU A 128 10.97 10.54 1.48
N GLU A 129 11.41 11.39 0.54
CA GLU A 129 11.52 12.84 0.75
C GLU A 129 10.17 13.49 1.06
N GLY A 130 9.09 12.87 0.58
CA GLY A 130 7.72 13.29 0.81
C GLY A 130 7.19 13.03 2.21
N LEU A 131 7.92 12.32 3.09
CA LEU A 131 7.49 12.03 4.48
C LEU A 131 7.84 13.16 5.47
N ARG A 132 7.75 14.43 5.07
CA ARG A 132 8.08 15.59 5.92
C ARG A 132 6.92 15.99 6.84
N PHE A 133 6.58 15.11 7.79
CA PHE A 133 5.41 15.28 8.66
C PHE A 133 5.37 16.61 9.42
N ASP A 134 6.53 17.12 9.83
CA ASP A 134 6.68 18.40 10.54
C ASP A 134 6.22 19.61 9.70
N LYS A 135 6.20 19.48 8.37
CA LYS A 135 5.77 20.54 7.44
C LYS A 135 4.28 20.49 7.11
N PHE A 136 3.53 19.50 7.59
CA PHE A 136 2.14 19.30 7.18
C PHE A 136 1.11 20.05 8.00
N LEU A 137 1.49 20.89 8.96
CA LEU A 137 0.54 21.66 9.77
C LEU A 137 -0.44 22.49 8.91
N PRO A 138 -0.02 23.20 7.84
CA PRO A 138 -0.96 23.94 6.99
C PRO A 138 -1.97 23.02 6.30
N SER A 139 -1.50 21.91 5.71
CA SER A 139 -2.36 20.92 5.04
C SER A 139 -3.31 20.24 6.02
N TYR A 140 -2.83 19.88 7.20
CA TYR A 140 -3.62 19.31 8.29
C TYR A 140 -4.76 20.26 8.68
N LYS A 141 -4.47 21.55 8.91
CA LYS A 141 -5.51 22.55 9.24
C LYS A 141 -6.56 22.66 8.14
N ASN A 142 -6.12 22.70 6.88
CA ASN A 142 -7.03 22.78 5.74
C ASN A 142 -7.94 21.56 5.64
N ILE A 143 -7.39 20.34 5.80
CA ILE A 143 -8.18 19.11 5.79
C ILE A 143 -9.16 19.07 6.97
N CYS A 144 -8.73 19.42 8.18
CA CYS A 144 -9.61 19.52 9.35
C CYS A 144 -10.80 20.45 9.07
N ASN A 145 -10.54 21.65 8.53
CA ASN A 145 -11.59 22.60 8.19
C ASN A 145 -12.57 22.04 7.15
N ASN A 146 -12.06 21.36 6.11
CA ASN A 146 -12.89 20.73 5.08
C ASN A 146 -13.76 19.59 5.63
N LEU A 147 -13.35 18.96 6.72
CA LEU A 147 -14.13 17.94 7.44
C LEU A 147 -15.06 18.54 8.50
N GLY A 148 -15.09 19.87 8.68
CA GLY A 148 -15.87 20.52 9.74
C GLY A 148 -15.28 20.32 11.15
N ILE A 149 -14.00 19.97 11.25
CA ILE A 149 -13.33 19.64 12.50
C ILE A 149 -12.42 20.79 12.92
N LYS A 150 -12.53 21.21 14.18
CA LYS A 150 -11.59 22.19 14.75
C LYS A 150 -10.17 21.60 14.79
N PRO A 151 -9.18 22.19 14.10
CA PRO A 151 -7.81 21.70 14.11
C PRO A 151 -7.19 21.84 15.50
N SER A 152 -6.40 20.85 15.91
CA SER A 152 -5.67 20.85 17.19
C SER A 152 -4.17 20.72 16.95
N LYS A 153 -3.39 21.67 17.47
CA LYS A 153 -1.93 21.65 17.34
C LYS A 153 -1.33 20.47 18.13
N ASP A 154 -1.82 20.22 19.34
CA ASP A 154 -1.30 19.15 20.20
C ASP A 154 -1.60 17.75 19.63
N ALA A 155 -2.76 17.58 18.98
CA ALA A 155 -3.12 16.32 18.32
C ALA A 155 -2.29 16.10 17.05
N PHE A 156 -2.03 17.18 16.29
CA PHE A 156 -1.10 17.15 15.16
C PHE A 156 0.32 16.77 15.62
N GLU A 157 0.85 17.40 16.66
CA GLU A 157 2.19 17.12 17.17
C GLU A 157 2.33 15.68 17.68
N PHE A 158 1.29 15.15 18.32
CA PHE A 158 1.23 13.73 18.68
C PHE A 158 1.29 12.82 17.45
N ALA A 159 0.46 13.07 16.45
CA ALA A 159 0.44 12.28 15.22
C ALA A 159 1.80 12.33 14.49
N VAL A 160 2.43 13.50 14.45
CA VAL A 160 3.78 13.70 13.88
C VAL A 160 4.82 12.89 14.66
N TYR A 161 4.81 12.97 15.99
CA TYR A 161 5.70 12.19 16.84
C TYR A 161 5.58 10.69 16.55
N ASP A 162 4.35 10.18 16.50
CA ASP A 162 4.09 8.76 16.30
C ASP A 162 4.50 8.30 14.89
N ALA A 163 4.17 9.08 13.85
CA ALA A 163 4.55 8.81 12.47
C ALA A 163 6.08 8.77 12.29
N ILE A 164 6.79 9.78 12.81
CA ILE A 164 8.24 9.85 12.71
C ILE A 164 8.89 8.66 13.42
N ARG A 165 8.41 8.32 14.62
CA ARG A 165 8.92 7.16 15.37
C ARG A 165 8.79 5.88 14.55
N PHE A 166 7.69 5.66 13.85
CA PHE A 166 7.52 4.48 13.01
C PHE A 166 8.36 4.53 11.73
N VAL A 167 8.48 5.68 11.08
CA VAL A 167 9.34 5.84 9.91
C VAL A 167 10.81 5.58 10.27
N GLN A 168 11.29 6.13 11.38
CA GLN A 168 12.67 5.93 11.84
C GLN A 168 12.96 4.51 12.29
N ASN A 169 11.98 3.67 12.63
CA ASN A 169 12.28 2.34 13.19
C ASN A 169 11.82 1.18 12.30
N LYS A 170 10.76 1.39 11.52
CA LYS A 170 9.98 0.32 10.90
C LYS A 170 9.52 0.64 9.48
N LEU A 171 10.13 1.62 8.80
CA LEU A 171 9.86 1.87 7.39
C LEU A 171 10.37 0.71 6.53
N ALA A 172 9.48 0.20 5.68
CA ALA A 172 9.75 -0.71 4.59
C ALA A 172 9.62 0.02 3.25
N VAL A 173 10.54 -0.26 2.33
CA VAL A 173 10.44 0.17 0.92
C VAL A 173 10.55 -1.09 0.08
N VAL A 174 9.49 -1.42 -0.64
CA VAL A 174 9.38 -2.62 -1.47
C VAL A 174 9.21 -2.22 -2.92
N VAL A 175 9.95 -2.87 -3.80
CA VAL A 175 9.80 -2.72 -5.24
C VAL A 175 9.20 -4.01 -5.78
N THR A 176 8.15 -3.89 -6.59
CA THR A 176 7.39 -5.02 -7.14
C THR A 176 7.33 -4.86 -8.64
N GLY A 177 7.77 -5.89 -9.37
CA GLY A 177 7.95 -5.84 -10.82
C GLY A 177 9.40 -6.05 -11.26
N ARG A 178 9.60 -6.10 -12.57
CA ARG A 178 10.90 -6.36 -13.18
C ARG A 178 11.69 -5.06 -13.30
N VAL A 179 12.72 -4.83 -12.50
CA VAL A 179 13.62 -3.68 -12.72
C VAL A 179 14.83 -4.11 -13.53
N SER A 180 15.09 -3.43 -14.66
CA SER A 180 16.35 -3.59 -15.40
C SER A 180 17.45 -2.79 -14.72
N ILE A 181 18.17 -3.40 -13.79
CA ILE A 181 19.26 -2.78 -13.04
C ILE A 181 20.38 -3.79 -12.79
N THR A 182 21.63 -3.35 -12.92
CA THR A 182 22.80 -4.15 -12.56
C THR A 182 22.95 -4.18 -11.04
N LYS A 183 23.67 -5.18 -10.51
CA LYS A 183 23.92 -5.29 -9.07
C LYS A 183 24.57 -4.01 -8.49
N ASP A 184 25.57 -3.47 -9.17
CA ASP A 184 26.27 -2.26 -8.70
C ASP A 184 25.34 -1.03 -8.64
N LYS A 185 24.49 -0.86 -9.67
CA LYS A 185 23.49 0.23 -9.70
C LYS A 185 22.41 0.04 -8.64
N PHE A 186 22.09 -1.20 -8.31
CA PHE A 186 21.15 -1.54 -7.25
C PHE A 186 21.73 -1.25 -5.86
N ASP A 187 23.01 -1.54 -5.66
CA ASP A 187 23.74 -1.22 -4.44
C ASP A 187 23.83 0.31 -4.25
N ASP A 188 24.20 1.05 -5.30
CA ASP A 188 24.16 2.52 -5.31
C ASP A 188 22.75 3.07 -5.03
N PHE A 189 21.73 2.49 -5.64
CA PHE A 189 20.34 2.85 -5.40
C PHE A 189 19.97 2.75 -3.92
N THR A 190 20.28 1.61 -3.28
CA THR A 190 19.95 1.37 -1.87
C THR A 190 20.71 2.30 -0.93
N LYS A 191 21.99 2.58 -1.21
CA LYS A 191 22.81 3.52 -0.42
C LYS A 191 22.25 4.94 -0.48
N ASN A 192 21.82 5.38 -1.66
CA ASN A 192 21.31 6.74 -1.86
C ASN A 192 19.91 6.94 -1.26
N LEU A 193 19.06 5.90 -1.23
CA LEU A 193 17.73 6.00 -0.64
C LEU A 193 17.77 6.29 0.86
N ALA A 194 18.74 5.74 1.58
CA ALA A 194 18.87 5.98 3.01
C ALA A 194 19.04 7.47 3.35
N ASN A 195 19.68 8.23 2.46
CA ASN A 195 19.91 9.68 2.61
C ASN A 195 18.72 10.53 2.17
N LYS A 196 17.64 9.92 1.65
CA LYS A 196 16.45 10.63 1.16
C LYS A 196 15.40 10.85 2.24
N LEU A 197 15.51 10.16 3.37
CA LEU A 197 14.63 10.39 4.50
C LEU A 197 14.91 11.77 5.12
N PRO A 198 13.86 12.56 5.41
CA PRO A 198 14.00 13.83 6.10
C PRO A 198 14.71 13.69 7.45
N GLU A 199 15.39 14.75 7.85
CA GLU A 199 15.89 14.87 9.21
C GLU A 199 14.75 15.27 10.13
N TYR A 200 14.60 14.51 11.22
CA TYR A 200 13.56 14.74 12.20
C TYR A 200 14.18 15.08 13.55
N HIS A 201 13.65 16.13 14.17
CA HIS A 201 13.89 16.45 15.57
C HIS A 201 12.63 16.09 16.35
N VAL A 202 12.69 14.99 17.10
CA VAL A 202 11.53 14.46 17.80
C VAL A 202 11.59 14.89 19.26
N SER A 203 10.72 15.83 19.63
CA SER A 203 10.46 16.15 21.03
C SER A 203 9.37 15.21 21.56
N LYS A 204 9.52 14.68 22.78
CA LYS A 204 8.52 13.81 23.40
C LYS A 204 7.24 14.60 23.65
N VAL A 205 6.10 14.06 23.21
CA VAL A 205 4.77 14.66 23.40
C VAL A 205 4.00 13.86 24.44
N SER A 206 3.22 14.54 25.31
CA SER A 206 2.46 13.93 26.40
C SER A 206 1.00 13.60 26.06
N SER A 207 0.51 14.05 24.91
CA SER A 207 -0.90 13.90 24.51
C SER A 207 -1.23 12.47 24.05
N SER A 208 -2.52 12.15 24.04
CA SER A 208 -3.09 10.91 23.49
C SER A 208 -3.88 11.20 22.20
N PRO A 209 -4.22 10.18 21.40
CA PRO A 209 -5.12 10.37 20.26
C PRO A 209 -6.43 11.02 20.70
N ARG A 210 -6.92 11.98 19.91
CA ARG A 210 -8.23 12.59 20.14
C ARG A 210 -9.33 11.74 19.49
N THR A 211 -10.47 11.65 20.15
CA THR A 211 -11.72 11.18 19.53
C THR A 211 -12.56 12.40 19.15
N VAL A 212 -13.08 12.42 17.93
CA VAL A 212 -13.94 13.52 17.45
C VAL A 212 -15.37 12.99 17.25
N PRO A 213 -16.38 13.58 17.92
CA PRO A 213 -17.76 13.32 17.58
C PRO A 213 -18.07 13.95 16.23
N LEU A 214 -18.65 13.18 15.31
CA LEU A 214 -18.95 13.60 13.94
C LEU A 214 -20.45 13.49 13.71
N GLN A 215 -20.98 14.29 12.77
CA GLN A 215 -22.41 14.31 12.45
C GLN A 215 -22.83 13.02 11.77
N GLU A 216 -23.90 12.40 12.26
CA GLU A 216 -24.52 11.24 11.62
C GLU A 216 -24.94 11.56 10.18
N GLY A 217 -24.53 10.71 9.23
CA GLY A 217 -25.01 10.74 7.87
C GLY A 217 -25.66 9.42 7.46
N LYS A 218 -26.44 9.45 6.38
CA LYS A 218 -26.94 8.21 5.75
C LYS A 218 -25.77 7.51 5.08
N HIS A 219 -25.34 6.39 5.65
CA HIS A 219 -24.27 5.57 5.09
C HIS A 219 -24.84 4.35 4.36
N THR A 220 -24.16 3.96 3.28
CA THR A 220 -24.25 2.58 2.81
C THR A 220 -23.61 1.71 3.88
N GLU A 221 -24.40 0.86 4.52
CA GLU A 221 -23.86 -0.14 5.44
C GLU A 221 -22.98 -1.11 4.66
N TYR A 222 -21.80 -1.40 5.21
CA TYR A 222 -20.86 -2.37 4.66
C TYR A 222 -20.69 -3.53 5.62
N SER A 223 -20.72 -4.74 5.07
CA SER A 223 -20.29 -5.96 5.75
C SER A 223 -18.87 -6.30 5.31
N SER A 224 -18.19 -7.16 6.08
CA SER A 224 -16.80 -7.54 5.82
C SER A 224 -16.52 -9.02 6.00
N ILE A 225 -15.59 -9.54 5.20
CA ILE A 225 -14.95 -10.83 5.40
C ILE A 225 -13.48 -10.58 5.73
N HIS A 226 -12.99 -11.16 6.83
CA HIS A 226 -11.58 -11.13 7.14
C HIS A 226 -10.79 -11.90 6.07
N VAL A 227 -9.76 -11.27 5.52
CA VAL A 227 -8.88 -11.82 4.48
C VAL A 227 -7.44 -11.43 4.76
N SER A 228 -6.49 -12.34 4.61
CA SER A 228 -5.06 -12.05 4.77
C SER A 228 -4.31 -12.24 3.46
N GLY A 229 -3.24 -11.46 3.28
CA GLY A 229 -2.32 -11.57 2.15
C GLY A 229 -3.00 -11.67 0.79
N LEU A 230 -2.57 -12.66 -0.01
CA LEU A 230 -3.06 -12.84 -1.38
C LEU A 230 -4.46 -13.46 -1.45
N GLU A 231 -4.98 -13.99 -0.35
CA GLU A 231 -6.35 -14.50 -0.30
C GLU A 231 -7.37 -13.43 -0.66
N GLY A 232 -7.21 -12.24 -0.04
CA GLY A 232 -8.08 -11.11 -0.28
C GLY A 232 -8.14 -10.75 -1.77
N VAL A 233 -6.99 -10.80 -2.45
CA VAL A 233 -6.86 -10.46 -3.88
C VAL A 233 -7.63 -11.47 -4.75
N PHE A 234 -7.43 -12.77 -4.51
CA PHE A 234 -8.14 -13.81 -5.27
C PHE A 234 -9.64 -13.81 -4.99
N LEU A 235 -10.04 -13.61 -3.73
CA LEU A 235 -11.44 -13.53 -3.35
C LEU A 235 -12.11 -12.30 -3.97
N TYR A 236 -11.46 -11.14 -3.92
CA TYR A 236 -11.92 -9.91 -4.57
C TYR A 236 -12.18 -10.14 -6.07
N GLU A 237 -11.20 -10.70 -6.79
CA GLU A 237 -11.32 -10.96 -8.23
C GLU A 237 -12.42 -11.99 -8.52
N TYR A 238 -12.53 -13.04 -7.70
CA TYR A 238 -13.56 -14.06 -7.86
C TYR A 238 -14.98 -13.49 -7.70
N ILE A 239 -15.22 -12.69 -6.65
CA ILE A 239 -16.53 -12.08 -6.43
C ILE A 239 -16.83 -11.05 -7.50
N LYS A 240 -15.87 -10.20 -7.86
CA LYS A 240 -16.05 -9.18 -8.91
C LYS A 240 -16.37 -9.81 -10.27
N GLY A 241 -15.75 -10.94 -10.60
CA GLY A 241 -16.06 -11.71 -11.81
C GLY A 241 -17.43 -12.41 -11.75
N SER A 242 -17.93 -12.73 -10.55
CA SER A 242 -19.21 -13.42 -10.34
C SER A 242 -20.40 -12.45 -10.17
N ILE A 243 -20.15 -11.23 -9.71
CA ILE A 243 -21.13 -10.18 -9.48
C ILE A 243 -20.62 -8.90 -10.16
N PRO A 244 -20.98 -8.68 -11.43
CA PRO A 244 -20.61 -7.45 -12.12
C PRO A 244 -21.09 -6.21 -11.35
N ALA A 245 -20.27 -5.15 -11.35
CA ALA A 245 -20.56 -3.84 -10.73
C ALA A 245 -20.75 -3.83 -9.19
N ILE A 246 -20.39 -4.89 -8.47
CA ILE A 246 -20.35 -4.86 -7.01
C ILE A 246 -19.28 -3.86 -6.51
N ALA A 247 -19.64 -3.06 -5.49
CA ALA A 247 -18.70 -2.17 -4.81
C ALA A 247 -17.85 -2.96 -3.78
N LEU A 248 -16.72 -3.50 -4.23
CA LEU A 248 -15.76 -4.23 -3.38
C LEU A 248 -14.50 -3.41 -3.11
N PHE A 249 -13.86 -3.65 -1.98
CA PHE A 249 -12.51 -3.16 -1.70
C PHE A 249 -11.87 -3.91 -0.54
N ILE A 250 -10.53 -3.93 -0.51
CA ILE A 250 -9.75 -4.57 0.54
C ILE A 250 -9.08 -3.50 1.39
N SER A 251 -9.22 -3.58 2.71
CA SER A 251 -8.56 -2.69 3.66
C SER A 251 -8.42 -3.33 5.04
N ASP A 252 -7.25 -3.16 5.65
CA ASP A 252 -6.91 -3.66 6.99
C ASP A 252 -7.31 -5.14 7.20
N SER A 253 -6.84 -6.00 6.29
CA SER A 253 -7.15 -7.43 6.29
C SER A 253 -8.64 -7.77 6.24
N ASN A 254 -9.45 -6.92 5.61
CA ASN A 254 -10.88 -7.15 5.41
C ASN A 254 -11.26 -6.84 3.97
N LEU A 255 -12.10 -7.68 3.37
CA LEU A 255 -12.80 -7.42 2.13
C LEU A 255 -14.19 -6.87 2.47
N TRP A 256 -14.45 -5.63 2.06
CA TRP A 256 -15.67 -4.91 2.35
C TRP A 256 -16.63 -4.89 1.15
N PHE A 257 -17.93 -5.02 1.43
CA PHE A 257 -19.00 -5.05 0.44
C PHE A 257 -20.32 -4.52 1.02
N PRO A 258 -21.29 -4.08 0.21
CA PRO A 258 -22.57 -3.57 0.71
C PRO A 258 -23.33 -4.62 1.52
N ALA A 259 -23.86 -4.26 2.68
CA ALA A 259 -24.49 -5.19 3.62
C ALA A 259 -25.70 -5.95 3.01
N HIS A 260 -26.48 -5.31 2.13
CA HIS A 260 -27.59 -5.98 1.44
C HIS A 260 -27.16 -7.14 0.50
N MET A 261 -25.86 -7.27 0.21
CA MET A 261 -25.30 -8.35 -0.63
C MET A 261 -24.69 -9.50 0.19
N GLU A 262 -24.81 -9.45 1.52
CA GLU A 262 -24.10 -10.31 2.45
C GLU A 262 -24.27 -11.81 2.15
N ASN A 263 -25.51 -12.29 2.06
CA ASN A 263 -25.79 -13.69 1.76
C ASN A 263 -25.16 -14.13 0.43
N LYS A 264 -25.17 -13.28 -0.59
CA LYS A 264 -24.63 -13.60 -1.92
C LYS A 264 -23.10 -13.67 -1.88
N VAL A 265 -22.45 -12.75 -1.16
CA VAL A 265 -21.00 -12.70 -1.04
C VAL A 265 -20.47 -13.84 -0.17
N TYR A 266 -21.09 -14.14 0.97
CA TYR A 266 -20.68 -15.27 1.82
C TYR A 266 -20.80 -16.63 1.11
N ASN A 267 -21.83 -16.81 0.27
CA ASN A 267 -21.95 -18.02 -0.55
C ASN A 267 -20.83 -18.16 -1.60
N LEU A 268 -20.22 -17.04 -2.03
CA LEU A 268 -19.09 -17.02 -2.95
C LEU A 268 -17.73 -17.11 -2.23
N SER A 269 -17.67 -16.81 -0.93
CA SER A 269 -16.45 -16.90 -0.14
C SER A 269 -16.12 -18.31 0.37
N ASP A 270 -16.73 -19.34 -0.21
CA ASP A 270 -16.39 -20.73 0.10
C ASP A 270 -14.93 -21.03 -0.25
N LYS A 271 -14.18 -21.51 0.74
CA LYS A 271 -12.74 -21.78 0.65
C LYS A 271 -12.39 -22.70 -0.51
N ALA A 272 -13.19 -23.74 -0.75
CA ALA A 272 -12.94 -24.71 -1.81
C ALA A 272 -13.20 -24.11 -3.20
N ARG A 273 -14.16 -23.17 -3.34
CA ARG A 273 -14.38 -22.41 -4.58
C ARG A 273 -13.22 -21.48 -4.87
N ILE A 274 -12.78 -20.69 -3.89
CA ILE A 274 -11.66 -19.75 -4.04
C ILE A 274 -10.38 -20.51 -4.41
N THR A 275 -10.10 -21.61 -3.73
CA THR A 275 -8.93 -22.46 -4.01
C THR A 275 -8.96 -22.97 -5.46
N ARG A 276 -10.11 -23.46 -5.93
CA ARG A 276 -10.28 -23.92 -7.32
C ARG A 276 -10.13 -22.79 -8.33
N PHE A 277 -10.62 -21.59 -8.02
CA PHE A 277 -10.45 -20.41 -8.85
C PHE A 277 -8.97 -20.03 -8.95
N ALA A 278 -8.27 -19.90 -7.82
CA ALA A 278 -6.85 -19.59 -7.78
C ALA A 278 -6.03 -20.62 -8.57
N GLN A 279 -6.28 -21.92 -8.38
CA GLN A 279 -5.63 -22.98 -9.16
C GLN A 279 -5.87 -22.84 -10.67
N ARG A 280 -7.12 -22.56 -11.08
CA ARG A 280 -7.48 -22.39 -12.49
C ARG A 280 -6.75 -21.21 -13.11
N VAL A 281 -6.72 -20.07 -12.41
CA VAL A 281 -5.97 -18.88 -12.80
C VAL A 281 -4.50 -19.24 -12.97
N MET A 282 -3.89 -19.82 -11.94
CA MET A 282 -2.46 -20.15 -11.95
C MET A 282 -2.08 -21.11 -13.09
N ARG A 283 -2.92 -22.11 -13.40
CA ARG A 283 -2.70 -23.02 -14.54
C ARG A 283 -2.78 -22.33 -15.90
N LYS A 284 -3.68 -21.35 -16.04
CA LYS A 284 -3.91 -20.64 -17.32
C LYS A 284 -2.69 -19.85 -17.79
N PHE A 285 -1.80 -19.48 -16.88
CA PHE A 285 -0.59 -18.70 -17.17
C PHE A 285 0.66 -19.56 -17.45
N GLY A 286 0.58 -20.90 -17.39
CA GLY A 286 1.65 -21.81 -17.80
C GLY A 286 3.01 -21.52 -17.12
N SER A 287 4.04 -21.22 -17.92
CA SER A 287 5.41 -20.85 -17.47
C SER A 287 5.61 -19.36 -17.19
N MET A 288 4.59 -18.53 -17.42
CA MET A 288 4.59 -17.16 -16.88
C MET A 288 4.37 -17.23 -15.37
N ASP A 289 4.81 -16.21 -14.63
CA ASP A 289 4.63 -16.14 -13.18
C ASP A 289 3.33 -15.35 -12.87
N PRO A 290 2.14 -16.00 -12.85
CA PRO A 290 0.88 -15.35 -12.53
C PRO A 290 0.90 -14.69 -11.15
N LEU A 291 1.65 -15.27 -10.21
CA LEU A 291 1.75 -14.74 -8.85
C LEU A 291 2.38 -13.36 -8.85
N GLY A 292 3.40 -13.14 -9.69
CA GLY A 292 3.99 -11.82 -9.88
C GLY A 292 2.97 -10.78 -10.35
N GLY A 293 2.09 -11.15 -11.30
CA GLY A 293 1.01 -10.27 -11.77
C GLY A 293 0.06 -9.85 -10.65
N TYR A 294 -0.40 -10.80 -9.84
CA TYR A 294 -1.28 -10.52 -8.69
C TYR A 294 -0.57 -9.74 -7.59
N LEU A 295 0.70 -9.99 -7.32
CA LEU A 295 1.48 -9.21 -6.36
C LEU A 295 1.69 -7.77 -6.82
N PHE A 296 1.91 -7.57 -8.13
CA PHE A 296 1.98 -6.23 -8.70
C PHE A 296 0.65 -5.51 -8.53
N GLU A 297 -0.46 -6.14 -8.90
CA GLU A 297 -1.80 -5.56 -8.72
C GLU A 297 -2.10 -5.26 -7.25
N ALA A 298 -1.76 -6.18 -6.35
CA ALA A 298 -1.91 -6.00 -4.91
C ALA A 298 -1.06 -4.84 -4.39
N ALA A 299 0.18 -4.68 -4.89
CA ALA A 299 1.04 -3.55 -4.55
C ALA A 299 0.47 -2.23 -5.06
N VAL A 300 0.07 -2.16 -6.34
CA VAL A 300 -0.52 -0.98 -7.01
C VAL A 300 -1.73 -0.46 -6.23
N ASN A 301 -2.55 -1.37 -5.69
CA ASN A 301 -3.77 -1.02 -4.98
C ASN A 301 -3.64 -1.01 -3.44
N CYS A 302 -2.44 -1.22 -2.89
CA CYS A 302 -2.21 -1.31 -1.44
C CYS A 302 -3.09 -2.38 -0.74
N TRP A 303 -3.33 -3.52 -1.41
CA TRP A 303 -4.19 -4.59 -0.90
C TRP A 303 -3.48 -5.59 0.02
N VAL A 304 -2.16 -5.55 0.08
CA VAL A 304 -1.36 -6.39 0.97
C VAL A 304 -0.27 -5.58 1.67
N SER A 305 0.14 -6.03 2.86
CA SER A 305 1.22 -5.37 3.62
C SER A 305 2.56 -5.50 2.92
N THR A 306 3.53 -4.67 3.34
CA THR A 306 4.90 -4.78 2.82
C THR A 306 5.52 -6.13 3.16
N SER A 307 5.15 -6.74 4.29
CA SER A 307 5.65 -8.07 4.67
C SER A 307 5.29 -9.13 3.62
N VAL A 308 4.04 -9.14 3.14
CA VAL A 308 3.56 -10.05 2.09
C VAL A 308 4.32 -9.84 0.78
N LEU A 309 4.56 -8.58 0.40
CA LEU A 309 5.34 -8.25 -0.81
C LEU A 309 6.80 -8.74 -0.71
N THR A 310 7.36 -8.85 0.50
CA THR A 310 8.74 -9.28 0.74
C THR A 310 8.94 -10.79 0.90
N LEU A 311 7.87 -11.59 1.06
CA LEU A 311 7.97 -13.03 1.27
C LEU A 311 8.72 -13.73 0.12
N LYS A 312 9.95 -14.20 0.38
CA LYS A 312 10.79 -14.91 -0.61
C LYS A 312 9.95 -15.97 -1.32
N GLN A 313 9.70 -15.79 -2.61
CA GLN A 313 9.05 -16.83 -3.40
C GLN A 313 10.06 -17.95 -3.67
N PRO A 314 9.80 -19.19 -3.24
CA PRO A 314 10.49 -20.33 -3.81
C PRO A 314 9.94 -20.53 -5.22
N SER A 315 10.80 -20.92 -6.17
CA SER A 315 10.40 -21.30 -7.54
C SER A 315 9.11 -22.12 -7.52
N ILE A 316 8.13 -21.66 -8.29
CA ILE A 316 6.80 -22.27 -8.33
C ILE A 316 6.86 -23.43 -9.32
N THR A 317 6.94 -24.67 -8.84
CA THR A 317 6.59 -25.86 -9.63
C THR A 317 5.10 -26.19 -9.43
N GLU A 318 4.48 -26.83 -10.43
CA GLU A 318 3.05 -27.14 -10.47
C GLU A 318 2.55 -27.94 -9.26
N SER A 319 3.38 -28.85 -8.73
CA SER A 319 3.09 -29.62 -7.50
C SER A 319 3.13 -28.78 -6.21
N THR A 320 3.83 -27.64 -6.22
CA THR A 320 3.93 -26.75 -5.06
C THR A 320 2.80 -25.72 -5.00
N ILE A 321 2.05 -25.51 -6.10
CA ILE A 321 0.99 -24.50 -6.20
C ILE A 321 -0.16 -24.81 -5.24
N THR A 322 -0.62 -26.06 -5.13
CA THR A 322 -1.78 -26.40 -4.28
C THR A 322 -1.49 -26.26 -2.78
N ALA A 323 -0.35 -26.79 -2.32
CA ALA A 323 0.07 -26.66 -0.92
C ALA A 323 0.45 -25.21 -0.56
N LYS A 324 1.05 -24.45 -1.49
CA LYS A 324 1.35 -23.02 -1.29
C LYS A 324 0.10 -22.15 -1.34
N ILE A 325 -0.87 -22.43 -2.22
CA ILE A 325 -2.15 -21.72 -2.23
C ILE A 325 -2.85 -21.98 -0.89
N GLN A 326 -2.94 -23.22 -0.42
CA GLN A 326 -3.50 -23.47 0.91
C GLN A 326 -2.72 -22.79 2.03
N LYS A 327 -1.39 -22.74 1.95
CA LYS A 327 -0.57 -22.04 2.96
C LYS A 327 -0.62 -20.51 2.85
N LEU A 328 -0.74 -19.93 1.66
CA LEU A 328 -0.80 -18.48 1.41
C LEU A 328 -2.22 -17.92 1.57
N LEU A 329 -3.24 -18.77 1.41
CA LEU A 329 -4.62 -18.41 1.63
C LEU A 329 -5.06 -18.61 3.09
N TRP A 330 -4.42 -19.50 3.85
CA TRP A 330 -4.93 -19.93 5.17
C TRP A 330 -3.90 -19.87 6.32
N SER A 331 -2.78 -19.15 6.17
CA SER A 331 -1.83 -18.87 7.26
C SER A 331 -2.03 -17.49 7.87
#